data_AF-A0A085N5S9-F1
#
_entry.id   AF-A0A085N5S9-F1
#
_cell.length_a   1.000
_cell.length_b   1.000
_cell.length_c   1.000
_cell.angle_alpha   90.00
_cell.angle_beta   90.00
_cell.angle_gamma   90.00
#
_symmetry.space_group_name_H-M   'P 1'
#
loop_
_entity.id
_entity.type
_entity.pdbx_description
1 polymer ?
#
loop_
_entity_poly.entity_id
_entity_poly.type
_entity_poly.pdbx_seq_one_letter_code
_entity_poly.pdbx_strand_id
1 'polypeptide(L)'
;MKRVFSTIRAIELICDKLLPCHLLHSCAGGVSLSLTVQVFMYYFFFTCVVFKEKSQKLFQRKDIEIVEKHWHKQALFSSKEVIHPIGWDAFGLPADNAARQKKENPAEWTNRNIAVMKSQLLQLGCQFDWNREIRTCSPEYYKWTQWIFLQLLKAGLAYRHESFVNWDPVDLTVLATEQVDERGCSWRSGAPVLQKPLKQWFVKTSYFAERKEGGVAYGDFISIYVRKPSDLLFGRLIIVRPQHILNVKGLSPTGYSLLGLNAWNPVTQRSLPIFVAADSCFLDSEDALLVASDDSYCQKYAKEYLPNEPDASSQQLTDEQVLNSARMYGCDGYKTSRKLKDWVVSRQRFWGTPIPVIHCSRCGAVPVPEAELPITLPDVNDEAMCSRNFSLREFIDWKQVRCPTCFGQAERETDTLDTFFDSSWYYLRFLDSRNGSFPCDVNFANKYMPVDVYIGGKEHGIQSCSLEACILLF
;
A
#
# COMPACT_ATOMS: atom_id res chain seq x y z
N MET A 1 20.69 2.93 3.34
CA MET A 1 19.95 3.39 2.14
C MET A 1 20.38 2.71 0.84
N LYS A 2 21.65 2.73 0.39
CA LYS A 2 22.09 2.04 -0.87
C LYS A 2 21.93 0.50 -0.91
N ARG A 3 21.62 -0.18 0.20
CA ARG A 3 21.51 -1.65 0.29
C ARG A 3 20.07 -2.20 0.35
N VAL A 4 19.06 -1.35 0.55
CA VAL A 4 17.64 -1.78 0.60
C VAL A 4 17.11 -2.08 -0.82
N PHE A 5 17.70 -1.46 -1.84
CA PHE A 5 17.27 -1.58 -3.24
C PHE A 5 17.71 -2.88 -3.95
N SER A 6 18.53 -3.75 -3.34
CA SER A 6 18.93 -5.01 -3.98
C SER A 6 17.83 -6.07 -4.00
N THR A 7 16.84 -5.99 -3.11
CA THR A 7 15.74 -6.97 -3.00
C THR A 7 14.78 -6.90 -4.18
N ILE A 8 14.52 -5.70 -4.71
CA ILE A 8 13.67 -5.51 -5.90
C ILE A 8 14.34 -6.13 -7.13
N ARG A 9 15.67 -6.00 -7.26
CA ARG A 9 16.44 -6.61 -8.35
C ARG A 9 16.49 -8.14 -8.29
N ALA A 10 16.36 -8.74 -7.11
CA ALA A 10 16.35 -10.20 -6.94
C ALA A 10 15.03 -10.82 -7.41
N ILE A 11 13.91 -10.10 -7.28
CA ILE A 11 12.59 -10.56 -7.72
C ILE A 11 12.47 -10.52 -9.24
N GLU A 12 13.01 -9.47 -9.90
CA GLU A 12 13.07 -9.41 -11.38
C GLU A 12 13.98 -10.50 -11.98
N LEU A 13 15.11 -10.82 -11.33
CA LEU A 13 16.05 -11.84 -11.83
C LEU A 13 15.54 -13.29 -11.73
N ILE A 14 14.57 -13.54 -10.86
CA ILE A 14 13.95 -14.88 -10.69
C ILE A 14 12.85 -15.10 -11.74
N CYS A 15 12.18 -14.04 -12.20
CA CYS A 15 11.18 -14.13 -13.26
C CYS A 15 11.81 -14.35 -14.65
N ASP A 16 12.97 -13.76 -14.94
CA ASP A 16 13.62 -13.87 -16.25
C ASP A 16 14.40 -15.19 -16.47
N LYS A 17 14.70 -15.96 -15.41
CA LYS A 17 15.50 -17.20 -15.52
C LYS A 17 14.70 -18.50 -15.66
N LEU A 18 13.37 -18.44 -15.76
CA LEU A 18 12.49 -19.61 -15.87
C LEU A 18 11.95 -19.89 -17.29
N LEU A 19 12.53 -19.29 -18.33
CA LEU A 19 12.30 -19.65 -19.74
C LEU A 19 13.58 -20.26 -20.36
N PRO A 20 13.53 -21.48 -20.93
CA PRO A 20 14.70 -22.09 -21.54
C PRO A 20 14.83 -21.60 -23.00
N CYS A 21 15.84 -20.76 -23.27
CA CYS A 21 16.36 -20.61 -24.62
C CYS A 21 17.78 -21.18 -24.69
N HIS A 22 17.88 -22.29 -25.41
CA HIS A 22 19.12 -22.85 -25.91
C HIS A 22 19.88 -21.85 -26.80
N LEU A 23 21.20 -22.07 -26.91
CA LEU A 23 22.14 -21.62 -27.96
C LEU A 23 22.77 -20.21 -27.81
N LEU A 24 24.01 -20.14 -27.31
CA LEU A 24 25.23 -20.02 -28.12
C LEU A 24 26.49 -19.66 -27.29
N HIS A 25 27.60 -20.29 -27.67
CA HIS A 25 28.95 -20.15 -27.13
C HIS A 25 29.68 -18.89 -27.65
N SER A 26 30.60 -18.41 -26.81
CA SER A 26 32.01 -18.05 -27.12
C SER A 26 32.46 -16.59 -26.89
N CYS A 27 33.29 -16.46 -25.87
CA CYS A 27 34.66 -15.92 -25.82
C CYS A 27 35.02 -14.43 -26.07
N ALA A 28 36.01 -14.04 -25.24
CA ALA A 28 36.97 -12.92 -25.28
C ALA A 28 36.50 -11.57 -24.72
N GLY A 29 37.20 -10.87 -23.82
CA GLY A 29 38.51 -11.03 -23.16
C GLY A 29 38.90 -9.67 -22.56
N GLY A 30 39.42 -9.63 -21.33
CA GLY A 30 39.97 -8.41 -20.72
C GLY A 30 40.12 -8.50 -19.19
N VAL A 31 41.36 -8.45 -18.70
CA VAL A 31 41.75 -8.59 -17.28
C VAL A 31 42.02 -7.20 -16.67
N SER A 32 41.60 -6.99 -15.42
CA SER A 32 42.26 -6.04 -14.51
C SER A 32 42.42 -6.69 -13.12
N LEU A 33 43.62 -6.54 -12.56
CA LEU A 33 44.18 -7.22 -11.40
C LEU A 33 43.48 -6.93 -10.06
N SER A 34 43.58 -7.95 -9.20
CA SER A 34 43.00 -8.11 -7.88
C SER A 34 43.48 -7.10 -6.84
N LEU A 35 42.52 -6.51 -6.11
CA LEU A 35 42.71 -6.10 -4.72
C LEU A 35 41.88 -7.06 -3.87
N THR A 36 42.55 -7.98 -3.19
CA THR A 36 41.96 -8.85 -2.18
C THR A 36 41.61 -8.00 -0.97
N VAL A 37 40.44 -7.36 -0.98
CA VAL A 37 39.75 -7.09 0.27
C VAL A 37 39.01 -8.37 0.59
N GLN A 38 39.50 -9.09 1.57
CA GLN A 38 38.79 -10.18 2.23
C GLN A 38 37.59 -9.55 2.95
N VAL A 39 36.59 -9.11 2.18
CA VAL A 39 35.29 -8.73 2.71
C VAL A 39 34.66 -10.06 3.12
N PHE A 40 34.73 -10.36 4.41
CA PHE A 40 33.83 -11.31 5.02
C PHE A 40 32.40 -10.83 4.71
N MET A 41 31.85 -11.29 3.58
CA MET A 41 30.45 -11.09 3.25
C MET A 41 29.65 -12.00 4.18
N TYR A 42 29.27 -11.44 5.32
CA TYR A 42 28.16 -11.94 6.10
C TYR A 42 26.89 -11.78 5.25
N TYR A 43 26.50 -12.84 4.54
CA TYR A 43 25.14 -12.95 4.00
C TYR A 43 24.29 -13.53 5.13
N PHE A 44 23.29 -12.80 5.59
CA PHE A 44 22.36 -13.25 6.62
C PHE A 44 21.21 -14.01 5.93
N PHE A 45 20.25 -14.58 6.66
CA PHE A 45 19.10 -15.24 6.05
C PHE A 45 17.85 -14.98 6.90
N PHE A 46 16.80 -14.52 6.24
CA PHE A 46 15.45 -14.39 6.78
C PHE A 46 14.56 -15.50 6.19
N THR A 47 13.49 -15.89 6.87
CA THR A 47 12.29 -16.44 6.21
C THR A 47 11.12 -15.95 7.02
N CYS A 48 10.19 -15.29 6.35
CA CYS A 48 8.87 -15.04 6.90
C CYS A 48 7.94 -16.10 6.35
N VAL A 49 7.35 -16.93 7.22
CA VAL A 49 6.25 -17.79 6.83
C VAL A 49 4.95 -17.04 7.10
N VAL A 50 4.31 -16.54 6.03
CA VAL A 50 2.97 -15.91 6.11
C VAL A 50 1.93 -17.03 6.16
N PHE A 51 1.18 -17.13 7.26
CA PHE A 51 0.20 -18.20 7.45
C PHE A 51 -1.22 -17.78 7.03
N LYS A 52 -1.88 -18.70 6.30
CA LYS A 52 -3.22 -18.55 5.74
C LYS A 52 -4.27 -19.18 6.66
N GLU A 53 -5.16 -18.35 7.20
CA GLU A 53 -6.08 -18.67 8.30
C GLU A 53 -7.28 -19.59 7.96
N LYS A 54 -7.31 -20.26 6.79
CA LYS A 54 -8.49 -21.04 6.34
C LYS A 54 -8.59 -22.47 6.86
N SER A 55 -7.69 -22.96 7.71
CA SER A 55 -7.82 -24.31 8.28
C SER A 55 -7.26 -24.40 9.69
N GLN A 56 -8.03 -25.00 10.60
CA GLN A 56 -7.59 -25.48 11.93
C GLN A 56 -6.48 -26.56 11.86
N LYS A 57 -5.90 -26.74 10.68
CA LYS A 57 -4.84 -27.68 10.34
C LYS A 57 -3.83 -26.90 9.52
N LEU A 58 -2.57 -26.96 9.94
CA LEU A 58 -1.43 -26.58 9.09
C LEU A 58 -1.58 -27.21 7.69
N PHE A 59 -1.23 -26.45 6.65
CA PHE A 59 -1.08 -26.95 5.28
C PHE A 59 -0.08 -28.13 5.23
N GLN A 60 -0.05 -28.85 4.10
CA GLN A 60 0.70 -30.09 3.91
C GLN A 60 2.14 -30.02 4.45
N ARG A 61 2.52 -31.03 5.24
CA ARG A 61 3.84 -31.27 5.86
C ARG A 61 5.06 -30.86 5.00
N LYS A 62 4.91 -30.89 3.67
CA LYS A 62 5.96 -30.61 2.67
C LYS A 62 6.52 -29.19 2.70
N ASP A 63 5.71 -28.15 2.86
CA ASP A 63 6.22 -26.76 2.80
C ASP A 63 7.10 -26.44 4.01
N ILE A 64 6.64 -26.86 5.19
CA ILE A 64 7.37 -26.71 6.46
C ILE A 64 8.61 -27.60 6.48
N GLU A 65 8.53 -28.83 5.96
CA GLU A 65 9.70 -29.70 5.84
C GLU A 65 10.78 -29.14 4.90
N ILE A 66 10.42 -28.47 3.81
CA ILE A 66 11.38 -27.85 2.89
C ILE A 66 12.09 -26.69 3.57
N VAL A 67 11.32 -25.82 4.23
CA VAL A 67 11.81 -24.70 5.02
C VAL A 67 12.78 -25.21 6.10
N GLU A 68 12.34 -26.12 6.96
CA GLU A 68 13.16 -26.68 8.05
C GLU A 68 14.40 -27.44 7.55
N LYS A 69 14.31 -28.25 6.47
CA LYS A 69 15.46 -28.97 5.91
C LYS A 69 16.50 -28.04 5.29
N HIS A 70 16.07 -26.93 4.68
CA HIS A 70 16.98 -25.91 4.17
C HIS A 70 17.66 -25.16 5.32
N TRP A 71 16.88 -24.80 6.35
CA TRP A 71 17.32 -24.06 7.53
C TRP A 71 18.31 -24.81 8.40
N HIS A 72 18.02 -26.08 8.71
CA HIS A 72 18.89 -26.89 9.55
C HIS A 72 20.27 -27.09 8.90
N LYS A 73 20.32 -27.20 7.56
CA LYS A 73 21.59 -27.24 6.83
C LYS A 73 22.33 -25.89 6.85
N GLN A 74 21.65 -24.75 6.71
CA GLN A 74 22.36 -23.47 6.72
C GLN A 74 22.89 -23.07 8.11
N ALA A 75 22.11 -23.31 9.17
CA ALA A 75 22.50 -22.95 10.53
C ALA A 75 23.64 -23.84 11.08
N LEU A 76 23.69 -25.13 10.72
CA LEU A 76 24.74 -26.04 11.20
C LEU A 76 26.08 -25.90 10.45
N PHE A 77 26.06 -25.46 9.18
CA PHE A 77 27.25 -25.46 8.32
C PHE A 77 27.82 -24.07 8.01
N SER A 78 27.25 -22.99 8.55
CA SER A 78 27.77 -21.64 8.37
C SER A 78 27.94 -20.92 9.72
N SER A 79 29.03 -20.17 9.89
CA SER A 79 29.31 -19.35 11.07
C SER A 79 28.46 -18.07 11.15
N LYS A 80 27.22 -18.13 10.66
CA LYS A 80 26.35 -16.98 10.43
C LYS A 80 25.28 -16.87 11.51
N GLU A 81 24.98 -15.63 11.90
CA GLU A 81 23.83 -15.31 12.74
C GLU A 81 22.56 -15.52 11.90
N VAL A 82 21.58 -16.27 12.41
CA VAL A 82 20.32 -16.55 11.69
C VAL A 82 19.15 -16.02 12.51
N ILE A 83 18.29 -15.22 11.88
CA ILE A 83 17.02 -14.78 12.47
C ILE A 83 15.90 -15.50 11.70
N HIS A 84 15.30 -16.49 12.36
CA HIS A 84 14.18 -17.27 11.83
C HIS A 84 12.95 -17.03 12.70
N PRO A 85 12.26 -15.89 12.55
CA PRO A 85 11.16 -15.51 13.42
C PRO A 85 9.85 -16.12 12.94
N ILE A 86 8.85 -16.12 13.81
CA ILE A 86 7.48 -16.50 13.46
C ILE A 86 6.49 -15.54 14.11
N GLY A 87 5.36 -15.31 13.47
CA GLY A 87 4.31 -14.44 13.98
C GLY A 87 2.95 -14.80 13.43
N TRP A 88 1.94 -14.07 13.89
CA TRP A 88 0.54 -14.34 13.61
C TRP A 88 -0.09 -13.10 12.98
N ASP A 89 -0.44 -13.22 11.70
CA ASP A 89 -1.31 -12.24 11.04
C ASP A 89 -2.75 -12.54 11.46
N ALA A 90 -3.22 -11.75 12.41
CA ALA A 90 -4.29 -12.09 13.34
C ALA A 90 -5.47 -11.09 13.32
N PHE A 91 -5.41 -10.07 12.45
CA PHE A 91 -6.47 -9.09 12.22
C PHE A 91 -7.15 -9.30 10.86
N GLY A 92 -8.22 -8.54 10.62
CA GLY A 92 -8.87 -8.40 9.32
C GLY A 92 -9.89 -9.47 8.99
N LEU A 93 -10.33 -9.44 7.73
CA LEU A 93 -11.39 -10.29 7.18
C LEU A 93 -11.20 -11.80 7.44
N PRO A 94 -9.98 -12.37 7.36
CA PRO A 94 -9.80 -13.81 7.56
C PRO A 94 -10.24 -14.27 8.95
N ALA A 95 -9.71 -13.65 10.01
CA ALA A 95 -9.99 -13.98 11.40
C ALA A 95 -11.44 -13.66 11.77
N ASP A 96 -11.89 -12.48 11.38
CA ASP A 96 -13.23 -11.96 11.69
C ASP A 96 -14.33 -12.83 11.07
N ASN A 97 -14.19 -13.21 9.80
CA ASN A 97 -15.16 -14.08 9.13
C ASN A 97 -15.20 -15.49 9.74
N ALA A 98 -14.05 -16.03 10.15
CA ALA A 98 -13.99 -17.35 10.77
C ALA A 98 -14.63 -17.33 12.18
N ALA A 99 -14.34 -16.33 13.00
CA ALA A 99 -14.96 -16.14 14.30
C ALA A 99 -16.49 -15.98 14.20
N ARG A 100 -16.96 -15.16 13.25
CA ARG A 100 -18.38 -14.94 12.99
C ARG A 100 -19.12 -16.21 12.56
N GLN A 101 -18.52 -17.04 11.71
CA GLN A 101 -19.10 -18.34 11.34
C GLN A 101 -19.28 -19.28 12.54
N LYS A 102 -18.43 -19.12 13.56
CA LYS A 102 -18.49 -19.87 14.82
C LYS A 102 -19.30 -19.15 15.91
N LYS A 103 -19.76 -17.92 15.65
CA LYS A 103 -20.46 -17.04 16.59
C LYS A 103 -19.65 -16.80 17.86
N GLU A 104 -18.34 -16.68 17.72
CA GLU A 104 -17.42 -16.44 18.83
C GLU A 104 -16.82 -15.03 18.75
N ASN A 105 -16.35 -14.51 19.89
CA ASN A 105 -15.58 -13.28 19.94
C ASN A 105 -14.29 -13.46 19.09
N PRO A 106 -14.00 -12.55 18.14
CA PRO A 106 -12.80 -12.64 17.30
C PRO A 106 -11.49 -12.74 18.08
N ALA A 107 -11.35 -12.02 19.20
CA ALA A 107 -10.16 -12.07 20.05
C ALA A 107 -9.94 -13.47 20.64
N GLU A 108 -10.99 -14.07 21.19
CA GLU A 108 -10.95 -15.41 21.78
C GLU A 108 -10.68 -16.49 20.74
N TRP A 109 -11.35 -16.39 19.58
CA TRP A 109 -11.16 -17.30 18.44
C TRP A 109 -9.71 -17.27 17.96
N THR A 110 -9.17 -16.07 17.73
CA THR A 110 -7.80 -15.86 17.22
C THR A 110 -6.77 -16.35 18.22
N ASN A 111 -6.88 -15.99 19.51
CA ASN A 111 -5.94 -16.44 20.54
C ASN A 111 -5.91 -17.97 20.69
N ARG A 112 -7.08 -18.63 20.61
CA ARG A 112 -7.17 -20.09 20.66
C ARG A 112 -6.51 -20.74 19.45
N ASN A 113 -6.75 -20.21 18.25
CA ASN A 113 -6.12 -20.73 17.03
C ASN A 113 -4.60 -20.57 17.04
N ILE A 114 -4.11 -19.42 17.51
CA ILE A 114 -2.67 -19.17 17.71
C ILE A 114 -2.07 -20.24 18.63
N ALA A 115 -2.71 -20.53 19.77
CA ALA A 115 -2.23 -21.55 20.71
C ALA A 115 -2.17 -22.95 20.08
N VAL A 116 -3.21 -23.34 19.32
CA VAL A 116 -3.26 -24.63 18.62
C VAL A 116 -2.17 -24.72 17.56
N MET A 117 -2.03 -23.70 16.70
CA MET A 117 -1.03 -23.68 15.63
C MET A 117 0.40 -23.68 16.19
N LYS A 118 0.64 -22.93 17.27
CA LYS A 118 1.92 -22.92 17.98
C LYS A 118 2.26 -24.31 18.51
N SER A 119 1.31 -25.00 19.14
CA SER A 119 1.50 -26.37 19.59
C SER A 119 1.82 -27.32 18.44
N GLN A 120 1.17 -27.18 17.28
CA GLN A 120 1.45 -27.99 16.10
C GLN A 120 2.87 -27.76 15.56
N LEU A 121 3.32 -26.51 15.46
CA LEU A 121 4.69 -26.18 15.02
C LEU A 121 5.75 -26.75 15.96
N LEU A 122 5.52 -26.66 17.28
CA LEU A 122 6.40 -27.27 18.28
C LEU A 122 6.44 -28.81 18.15
N GLN A 123 5.29 -29.46 17.90
CA GLN A 123 5.22 -30.92 17.69
C GLN A 123 5.89 -31.38 16.38
N LEU A 124 5.91 -30.52 15.36
CA LEU A 124 6.63 -30.79 14.11
C LEU A 124 8.16 -30.61 14.25
N GLY A 125 8.63 -30.10 15.41
CA GLY A 125 10.04 -29.85 15.66
C GLY A 125 10.58 -28.58 15.00
N CYS A 126 9.69 -27.68 14.58
CA CYS A 126 10.10 -26.41 13.95
C CYS A 126 10.89 -25.54 14.92
N GLN A 127 12.04 -25.02 14.48
CA GLN A 127 12.92 -24.19 15.28
C GLN A 127 12.81 -22.72 14.87
N PHE A 128 11.84 -22.02 15.46
CA PHE A 128 11.71 -20.56 15.34
C PHE A 128 12.31 -19.83 16.54
N ASP A 129 12.72 -18.58 16.32
CA ASP A 129 13.03 -17.65 17.40
C ASP A 129 11.73 -17.11 18.03
N TRP A 130 11.17 -17.91 18.94
CA TRP A 130 9.96 -17.56 19.70
C TRP A 130 10.11 -16.32 20.58
N ASN A 131 11.34 -15.85 20.87
CA ASN A 131 11.51 -14.59 21.61
C ASN A 131 11.07 -13.39 20.79
N ARG A 132 11.03 -13.55 19.46
CA ARG A 132 10.62 -12.54 18.47
C ARG A 132 9.18 -12.72 17.99
N GLU A 133 8.39 -13.57 18.65
CA GLU A 133 6.99 -13.80 18.29
C GLU A 133 6.17 -12.51 18.34
N ILE A 134 5.42 -12.23 17.28
CA ILE A 134 4.51 -11.08 17.18
C ILE A 134 3.09 -11.55 16.85
N ARG A 135 2.09 -10.77 17.26
CA ARG A 135 0.69 -10.93 16.88
C ARG A 135 0.18 -9.58 16.40
N THR A 136 -0.31 -9.50 15.16
CA THR A 136 -0.74 -8.20 14.61
C THR A 136 -1.95 -7.63 15.36
N CYS A 137 -2.77 -8.49 15.96
CA CYS A 137 -3.92 -8.11 16.77
C CYS A 137 -3.60 -7.61 18.18
N SER A 138 -2.33 -7.62 18.62
CA SER A 138 -1.97 -7.18 19.98
C SER A 138 -1.67 -5.68 20.04
N PRO A 139 -2.09 -4.96 21.11
CA PRO A 139 -1.87 -3.51 21.24
C PRO A 139 -0.41 -3.10 21.11
N GLU A 140 0.51 -3.94 21.55
CA GLU A 140 1.95 -3.72 21.45
C GLU A 140 2.46 -3.69 20.00
N TYR A 141 1.75 -4.37 19.09
CA TYR A 141 2.03 -4.32 17.65
C TYR A 141 1.29 -3.16 16.98
N TYR A 142 -0.05 -3.14 17.07
CA TYR A 142 -0.83 -2.19 16.28
C TYR A 142 -0.73 -0.74 16.76
N LYS A 143 -0.19 -0.47 17.96
CA LYS A 143 0.28 0.87 18.35
C LYS A 143 1.21 1.45 17.28
N TRP A 144 2.13 0.64 16.77
CA TRP A 144 3.08 1.05 15.74
C TRP A 144 2.44 1.13 14.37
N THR A 145 1.48 0.25 14.06
CA THR A 145 0.65 0.40 12.86
C THR A 145 -0.06 1.77 12.87
N GLN A 146 -0.67 2.16 13.99
CA GLN A 146 -1.30 3.47 14.17
C GLN A 146 -0.29 4.60 14.03
N TRP A 147 0.89 4.47 14.65
CA TRP A 147 1.96 5.46 14.55
C TRP A 147 2.44 5.64 13.11
N ILE A 148 2.65 4.56 12.36
CA ILE A 148 3.03 4.59 10.93
C ILE A 148 1.96 5.33 10.14
N PHE A 149 0.69 5.01 10.33
CA PHE A 149 -0.41 5.71 9.67
C PHE A 149 -0.40 7.22 9.98
N LEU A 150 -0.14 7.63 11.23
CA LEU A 150 0.00 9.04 11.59
C LEU A 150 1.18 9.70 10.87
N GLN A 151 2.33 9.02 10.72
CA GLN A 151 3.45 9.56 9.94
C GLN A 151 3.09 9.71 8.45
N LEU A 152 2.40 8.74 7.86
CA LEU A 152 1.89 8.83 6.49
C LEU A 152 0.92 10.01 6.33
N LEU A 153 0.04 10.23 7.31
CA LEU A 153 -0.91 11.33 7.32
C LEU A 153 -0.19 12.68 7.40
N LYS A 154 0.78 12.82 8.31
CA LYS A 154 1.62 14.02 8.45
C LYS A 154 2.41 14.33 7.18
N ALA A 155 2.88 13.29 6.48
CA ALA A 155 3.58 13.42 5.21
C ALA A 155 2.66 13.66 4.00
N GLY A 156 1.33 13.71 4.19
CA GLY A 156 0.36 13.90 3.11
C GLY A 156 0.19 12.69 2.18
N LEU A 157 0.63 11.51 2.64
CA LEU A 157 0.63 10.24 1.91
C LEU A 157 -0.54 9.34 2.32
N ALA A 158 -1.06 9.49 3.54
CA ALA A 158 -2.40 9.02 3.87
C ALA A 158 -3.40 10.18 3.75
N TYR A 159 -4.53 9.95 3.10
CA TYR A 159 -5.54 10.97 2.88
C TYR A 159 -6.95 10.36 2.82
N ARG A 160 -7.97 11.21 3.00
CA ARG A 160 -9.37 10.79 2.97
C ARG A 160 -10.08 11.43 1.80
N HIS A 161 -10.67 10.62 0.93
CA HIS A 161 -11.30 11.07 -0.31
C HIS A 161 -12.61 10.33 -0.58
N GLU A 162 -13.55 10.98 -1.27
CA GLU A 162 -14.78 10.35 -1.74
C GLU A 162 -14.55 9.78 -3.13
N SER A 163 -14.69 8.47 -3.27
CA SER A 163 -14.47 7.77 -4.53
C SER A 163 -15.48 6.66 -4.68
N PHE A 164 -15.70 6.25 -5.93
CA PHE A 164 -16.24 4.91 -6.19
C PHE A 164 -15.20 3.88 -5.73
N VAL A 165 -15.64 3.03 -4.82
CA VAL A 165 -14.82 1.98 -4.24
C VAL A 165 -15.48 0.62 -4.44
N ASN A 166 -14.64 -0.41 -4.53
CA ASN A 166 -15.04 -1.80 -4.57
C ASN A 166 -15.73 -2.16 -3.25
N TRP A 167 -17.00 -2.59 -3.31
CA TRP A 167 -17.81 -2.97 -2.16
C TRP A 167 -18.17 -4.44 -2.22
N ASP A 168 -17.86 -5.19 -1.16
CA ASP A 168 -18.31 -6.56 -0.97
C ASP A 168 -19.70 -6.57 -0.28
N PRO A 169 -20.78 -7.02 -0.96
CA PRO A 169 -22.12 -7.04 -0.38
C PRO A 169 -22.33 -8.13 0.68
N VAL A 170 -21.44 -9.12 0.77
CA VAL A 170 -21.49 -10.22 1.76
C VAL A 170 -20.67 -9.86 3.00
N ASP A 171 -19.45 -9.38 2.79
CA ASP A 171 -18.56 -8.97 3.88
C ASP A 171 -18.84 -7.56 4.40
N LEU A 172 -19.73 -6.81 3.74
CA LEU A 172 -20.19 -5.47 4.09
C LEU A 172 -19.03 -4.49 4.35
N THR A 173 -18.01 -4.54 3.50
CA THR A 173 -16.84 -3.66 3.58
C THR A 173 -16.34 -3.28 2.20
N VAL A 174 -15.61 -2.17 2.18
CA VAL A 174 -14.76 -1.79 1.05
C VAL A 174 -13.58 -2.77 0.89
N LEU A 175 -13.18 -3.00 -0.36
CA LEU A 175 -12.02 -3.79 -0.76
C LEU A 175 -11.03 -2.92 -1.55
N ALA A 176 -9.73 -3.23 -1.44
CA ALA A 176 -8.72 -2.70 -2.35
C ALA A 176 -8.86 -3.32 -3.75
N THR A 177 -8.25 -2.71 -4.77
CA THR A 177 -8.29 -3.23 -6.15
C THR A 177 -7.66 -4.62 -6.23
N GLU A 178 -6.58 -4.83 -5.49
CA GLU A 178 -5.81 -6.07 -5.43
C GLU A 178 -6.62 -7.21 -4.77
N GLN A 179 -7.67 -6.88 -4.02
CA GLN A 179 -8.59 -7.83 -3.37
C GLN A 179 -9.77 -8.26 -4.26
N VAL A 180 -9.82 -7.77 -5.50
CA VAL A 180 -10.79 -8.16 -6.51
C VAL A 180 -10.10 -9.07 -7.52
N ASP A 181 -10.68 -10.25 -7.77
CA ASP A 181 -10.14 -11.19 -8.73
C ASP A 181 -10.40 -10.78 -10.19
N GLU A 182 -9.85 -11.54 -11.14
CA GLU A 182 -9.99 -11.29 -12.58
C GLU A 182 -11.44 -11.34 -13.07
N ARG A 183 -12.36 -11.96 -12.31
CA ARG A 183 -13.79 -12.07 -12.63
C ARG A 183 -14.61 -10.92 -12.02
N GLY A 184 -13.98 -9.99 -11.31
CA GLY A 184 -14.66 -8.91 -10.61
C GLY A 184 -15.30 -9.36 -9.29
N CYS A 185 -14.87 -10.49 -8.74
CA CYS A 185 -15.40 -11.04 -7.49
C CYS A 185 -14.45 -10.78 -6.32
N SER A 186 -15.01 -10.72 -5.11
CA SER A 186 -14.25 -10.63 -3.87
C SER A 186 -13.41 -11.88 -3.65
N TRP A 187 -12.12 -11.68 -3.32
CA TRP A 187 -11.17 -12.77 -3.06
C TRP A 187 -11.58 -13.72 -1.91
N ARG A 188 -12.52 -13.31 -1.03
CA ARG A 188 -12.98 -14.12 0.11
C ARG A 188 -14.38 -14.64 -0.03
N SER A 189 -15.35 -13.74 -0.20
CA SER A 189 -16.75 -14.11 -0.27
C SER A 189 -17.09 -14.76 -1.61
N GLY A 190 -16.30 -14.50 -2.66
CA GLY A 190 -16.61 -14.89 -4.04
C GLY A 190 -17.79 -14.11 -4.64
N ALA A 191 -18.34 -13.13 -3.91
CA ALA A 191 -19.45 -12.33 -4.37
C ALA A 191 -19.00 -11.32 -5.45
N PRO A 192 -19.83 -11.04 -6.46
CA PRO A 192 -19.59 -9.95 -7.39
C PRO A 192 -19.47 -8.62 -6.65
N VAL A 193 -18.38 -7.90 -6.93
CA VAL A 193 -18.09 -6.60 -6.29
C VAL A 193 -18.98 -5.52 -6.89
N LEU A 194 -19.52 -4.66 -6.03
CA LEU A 194 -20.31 -3.49 -6.43
C LEU A 194 -19.44 -2.24 -6.38
N GLN A 195 -19.75 -1.23 -7.20
CA GLN A 195 -19.15 0.10 -7.05
C GLN A 195 -20.06 0.95 -6.16
N LYS A 196 -19.51 1.51 -5.09
CA LYS A 196 -20.26 2.39 -4.18
C LYS A 196 -19.50 3.70 -3.95
N PRO A 197 -20.15 4.87 -4.06
CA PRO A 197 -19.53 6.14 -3.67
C PRO A 197 -19.41 6.16 -2.14
N LEU A 198 -18.17 6.18 -1.64
CA LEU A 198 -17.89 6.24 -0.21
C LEU A 198 -16.67 7.13 0.05
N LYS A 199 -16.73 7.85 1.17
CA LYS A 199 -15.57 8.56 1.70
C LYS A 199 -14.69 7.59 2.48
N GLN A 200 -13.49 7.32 1.98
CA GLN A 200 -12.57 6.29 2.49
C GLN A 200 -11.15 6.84 2.67
N TRP A 201 -10.33 6.10 3.41
CA TRP A 201 -8.91 6.38 3.58
C TRP A 201 -8.07 5.66 2.53
N PHE A 202 -7.13 6.41 1.97
CA PHE A 202 -6.23 5.97 0.93
C PHE A 202 -4.78 6.23 1.35
N VAL A 203 -3.88 5.35 0.91
CA VAL A 203 -2.44 5.59 0.91
C VAL A 203 -1.99 5.81 -0.53
N LYS A 204 -1.22 6.88 -0.76
CA LYS A 204 -0.66 7.26 -2.06
C LYS A 204 0.43 6.29 -2.51
N THR A 205 0.08 5.05 -2.79
CA THR A 205 0.98 4.04 -3.34
C THR A 205 1.41 4.40 -4.75
N SER A 206 0.56 5.11 -5.51
CA SER A 206 0.92 5.62 -6.83
C SER A 206 2.20 6.45 -6.77
N TYR A 207 2.39 7.29 -5.73
CA TYR A 207 3.57 8.14 -5.52
C TYR A 207 4.90 7.36 -5.51
N PHE A 208 4.87 6.10 -5.07
CA PHE A 208 6.05 5.26 -4.88
C PHE A 208 6.36 4.33 -6.05
N ALA A 209 5.50 4.29 -7.07
CA ALA A 209 5.59 3.29 -8.14
C ALA A 209 6.95 3.28 -8.87
N GLU A 210 7.71 4.38 -8.86
CA GLU A 210 9.05 4.41 -9.48
C GLU A 210 10.03 5.49 -8.91
N ARG A 211 9.97 5.82 -7.61
CA ARG A 211 11.00 6.68 -7.00
C ARG A 211 12.34 5.96 -6.86
N LYS A 212 13.15 5.98 -7.92
CA LYS A 212 14.61 5.89 -7.82
C LYS A 212 15.12 7.24 -7.28
N GLU A 213 15.99 7.17 -6.26
CA GLU A 213 16.70 8.25 -5.55
C GLU A 213 16.59 9.69 -6.11
N GLY A 214 16.15 10.65 -5.28
CA GLY A 214 16.55 12.06 -5.42
C GLY A 214 15.48 13.15 -5.59
N GLY A 215 14.18 12.83 -5.63
CA GLY A 215 13.13 13.84 -5.81
C GLY A 215 12.75 14.59 -4.52
N VAL A 216 13.09 15.88 -4.44
CA VAL A 216 12.65 16.84 -3.41
C VAL A 216 11.12 17.00 -3.48
N ALA A 217 10.44 17.09 -2.33
CA ALA A 217 9.01 17.40 -2.27
C ALA A 217 8.76 18.92 -2.26
N TYR A 218 7.57 19.33 -2.74
CA TYR A 218 6.72 20.50 -2.39
C TYR A 218 6.30 21.41 -3.56
N GLY A 219 4.97 21.59 -3.74
CA GLY A 219 4.34 22.66 -4.55
C GLY A 219 2.89 22.38 -5.01
N ASP A 220 2.16 23.44 -5.41
CA ASP A 220 0.80 23.48 -5.97
C ASP A 220 0.69 22.78 -7.35
N PHE A 221 1.05 21.51 -7.42
CA PHE A 221 1.10 20.76 -8.68
C PHE A 221 -0.19 20.00 -8.95
N ILE A 222 -0.59 19.95 -10.22
CA ILE A 222 -1.61 19.04 -10.73
C ILE A 222 -0.91 17.81 -11.32
N SER A 223 -1.16 16.65 -10.72
CA SER A 223 -0.66 15.37 -11.22
C SER A 223 -1.48 14.92 -12.43
N ILE A 224 -0.82 14.65 -13.55
CA ILE A 224 -1.46 14.18 -14.79
C ILE A 224 -0.76 12.92 -15.29
N TYR A 225 -1.55 11.97 -15.78
CA TYR A 225 -1.01 10.81 -16.50
C TYR A 225 -0.82 11.17 -17.97
N VAL A 226 0.37 10.88 -18.52
CA VAL A 226 0.66 10.93 -19.96
C VAL A 226 1.12 9.55 -20.43
N ARG A 227 0.76 9.15 -21.66
CA ARG A 227 1.17 7.83 -22.19
C ARG A 227 2.65 7.82 -22.51
N LYS A 228 3.15 8.94 -23.02
CA LYS A 228 4.57 9.19 -23.28
C LYS A 228 4.93 10.58 -22.76
N PRO A 229 6.12 10.79 -22.18
CA PRO A 229 6.58 12.11 -21.78
C PRO A 229 6.50 13.14 -22.92
N SER A 230 6.80 12.75 -24.16
CA SER A 230 6.65 13.61 -25.35
C SER A 230 5.25 14.18 -25.57
N ASP A 231 4.19 13.57 -25.02
CA ASP A 231 2.81 14.11 -25.10
C ASP A 231 2.71 15.51 -24.46
N LEU A 232 3.59 15.83 -23.50
CA LEU A 232 3.69 17.17 -22.89
C LEU A 232 4.06 18.27 -23.88
N LEU A 233 4.74 17.96 -24.99
CA LEU A 233 5.05 18.93 -26.05
C LEU A 233 3.81 19.38 -26.80
N PHE A 234 2.77 18.54 -26.78
CA PHE A 234 1.55 18.70 -27.55
C PHE A 234 0.33 18.99 -26.68
N GLY A 235 0.53 19.14 -25.36
CA GLY A 235 -0.54 19.44 -24.42
C GLY A 235 -1.20 20.78 -24.71
N ARG A 236 -2.51 20.77 -24.98
CA ARG A 236 -3.30 21.99 -25.29
C ARG A 236 -4.09 22.49 -24.09
N LEU A 237 -4.60 21.58 -23.26
CA LEU A 237 -5.38 21.88 -22.06
C LEU A 237 -5.31 20.70 -21.09
N ILE A 238 -5.71 20.95 -19.84
CA ILE A 238 -5.88 19.89 -18.83
C ILE A 238 -7.37 19.77 -18.52
N ILE A 239 -7.91 18.56 -18.64
CA ILE A 239 -9.27 18.27 -18.15
C ILE A 239 -9.20 17.66 -16.76
N VAL A 240 -10.12 18.04 -15.89
CA VAL A 240 -10.27 17.50 -14.54
C VAL A 240 -11.71 17.03 -14.33
N ARG A 241 -11.89 16.04 -13.44
CA ARG A 241 -13.23 15.56 -13.08
C ARG A 241 -14.05 16.64 -12.37
N PRO A 242 -15.40 16.56 -12.38
CA PRO A 242 -16.24 17.50 -11.65
C PRO A 242 -15.96 17.52 -10.14
N GLN A 243 -15.49 16.41 -9.57
CA GLN A 243 -15.18 16.28 -8.14
C GLN A 243 -13.70 16.60 -7.80
N HIS A 244 -12.89 17.00 -8.78
CA HIS A 244 -11.48 17.33 -8.56
C HIS A 244 -11.33 18.53 -7.59
N ILE A 245 -10.30 18.54 -6.74
CA ILE A 245 -10.08 19.57 -5.71
C ILE A 245 -10.01 21.00 -6.27
N LEU A 246 -9.60 21.15 -7.53
CA LEU A 246 -9.55 22.44 -8.24
C LEU A 246 -10.92 22.99 -8.64
N ASN A 247 -11.97 22.14 -8.69
CA ASN A 247 -13.35 22.58 -8.90
C ASN A 247 -14.02 22.94 -7.56
N VAL A 248 -13.49 23.96 -6.88
CA VAL A 248 -13.99 24.42 -5.58
C VAL A 248 -15.45 24.88 -5.69
N LYS A 249 -16.26 24.56 -4.66
CA LYS A 249 -17.71 24.85 -4.56
C LYS A 249 -18.08 26.23 -5.12
N GLY A 250 -18.66 26.25 -6.32
CA GLY A 250 -19.21 27.45 -6.94
C GLY A 250 -18.81 27.72 -8.40
N LEU A 251 -17.79 27.03 -8.95
CA LEU A 251 -17.37 27.24 -10.34
C LEU A 251 -18.16 26.43 -11.38
N SER A 252 -18.50 25.17 -11.11
CA SER A 252 -19.40 24.41 -11.98
C SER A 252 -20.03 23.21 -11.28
N PRO A 253 -21.36 23.18 -11.06
CA PRO A 253 -22.01 22.10 -10.30
C PRO A 253 -22.11 20.78 -11.06
N THR A 254 -22.17 20.83 -12.39
CA THR A 254 -22.26 19.68 -13.30
C THR A 254 -22.08 20.20 -14.74
N GLY A 255 -21.05 19.76 -15.46
CA GLY A 255 -20.92 20.04 -16.89
C GLY A 255 -19.54 20.51 -17.35
N TYR A 256 -19.44 20.69 -18.67
CA TYR A 256 -18.24 21.13 -19.38
C TYR A 256 -18.01 22.63 -19.17
N SER A 257 -16.93 23.03 -18.49
CA SER A 257 -16.65 24.46 -18.24
C SER A 257 -15.18 24.76 -17.94
N LEU A 258 -14.70 25.93 -18.35
CA LEU A 258 -13.39 26.46 -17.97
C LEU A 258 -13.40 26.93 -16.51
N LEU A 259 -12.38 26.56 -15.74
CA LEU A 259 -12.28 26.95 -14.32
C LEU A 259 -11.67 28.35 -14.11
N GLY A 260 -11.22 29.02 -15.18
CA GLY A 260 -10.43 30.26 -15.05
C GLY A 260 -9.06 30.05 -14.40
N LEU A 261 -8.65 28.79 -14.21
CA LEU A 261 -7.35 28.38 -13.71
C LEU A 261 -6.47 27.95 -14.87
N ASN A 262 -5.17 28.16 -14.73
CA ASN A 262 -4.18 27.68 -15.68
C ASN A 262 -3.09 26.89 -14.96
N ALA A 263 -2.64 25.81 -15.59
CA ALA A 263 -1.47 25.03 -15.18
C ALA A 263 -0.28 25.38 -16.07
N TRP A 264 0.90 25.55 -15.48
CA TRP A 264 2.11 25.81 -16.26
C TRP A 264 2.75 24.51 -16.73
N ASN A 265 3.05 24.41 -18.03
CA ASN A 265 3.74 23.27 -18.63
C ASN A 265 5.26 23.47 -18.57
N PRO A 266 6.01 22.66 -17.81
CA PRO A 266 7.45 22.88 -17.59
C PRO A 266 8.30 22.65 -18.84
N VAL A 267 7.78 21.93 -19.84
CA VAL A 267 8.52 21.56 -21.05
C VAL A 267 8.41 22.65 -22.11
N THR A 268 7.19 23.13 -22.35
CA THR A 268 6.90 24.14 -23.38
C THR A 268 6.88 25.57 -22.83
N GLN A 269 6.91 25.71 -21.50
CA GLN A 269 6.75 26.97 -20.76
C GLN A 269 5.42 27.70 -21.04
N ARG A 270 4.43 26.99 -21.59
CA ARG A 270 3.10 27.51 -21.87
C ARG A 270 2.16 27.35 -20.69
N SER A 271 1.20 28.26 -20.61
CA SER A 271 0.07 28.20 -19.69
C SER A 271 -1.05 27.38 -20.33
N LEU A 272 -1.45 26.27 -19.71
CA LEU A 272 -2.52 25.39 -20.16
C LEU A 272 -3.80 25.68 -19.36
N PRO A 273 -4.93 25.97 -20.03
CA PRO A 273 -6.20 26.16 -19.32
C PRO A 273 -6.68 24.87 -18.68
N ILE A 274 -7.30 24.98 -17.50
CA ILE A 274 -7.92 23.87 -16.79
C ILE A 274 -9.42 23.87 -17.02
N PHE A 275 -9.94 22.73 -17.45
CA PHE A 275 -11.31 22.53 -17.88
C PHE A 275 -11.96 21.39 -17.07
N VAL A 276 -13.19 21.57 -16.62
CA VAL A 276 -13.97 20.46 -16.01
C VAL A 276 -14.70 19.72 -17.11
N ALA A 277 -14.54 18.40 -17.17
CA ALA A 277 -15.25 17.53 -18.10
C ALA A 277 -16.12 16.51 -17.36
N ALA A 278 -17.11 15.92 -18.04
CA ALA A 278 -17.96 14.88 -17.44
C ALA A 278 -17.15 13.63 -17.05
N ASP A 279 -17.60 12.88 -16.04
CA ASP A 279 -16.93 11.66 -15.57
C ASP A 279 -16.72 10.59 -16.66
N SER A 280 -17.56 10.59 -17.70
CA SER A 280 -17.43 9.71 -18.87
C SER A 280 -16.16 9.94 -19.70
N CYS A 281 -15.44 11.04 -19.45
CA CYS A 281 -14.21 11.40 -20.16
C CYS A 281 -12.95 10.80 -19.52
N PHE A 282 -13.08 10.06 -18.41
CA PHE A 282 -11.96 9.59 -17.62
C PHE A 282 -12.05 8.08 -17.41
N LEU A 283 -10.90 7.40 -17.40
CA LEU A 283 -10.83 6.03 -16.89
C LEU A 283 -10.88 6.05 -15.36
N ASP A 284 -11.36 4.99 -14.72
CA ASP A 284 -11.74 4.93 -13.28
C ASP A 284 -10.67 5.35 -12.24
N SER A 285 -9.42 5.58 -12.65
CA SER A 285 -8.28 5.96 -11.81
C SER A 285 -7.73 7.36 -12.09
N GLU A 286 -8.19 8.03 -13.16
CA GLU A 286 -7.66 9.32 -13.61
C GLU A 286 -8.54 10.46 -13.11
N ASP A 287 -7.98 11.37 -12.31
CA ASP A 287 -8.70 12.56 -11.83
C ASP A 287 -8.42 13.82 -12.66
N ALA A 288 -7.30 13.81 -13.40
CA ALA A 288 -6.87 14.84 -14.33
C ALA A 288 -6.13 14.24 -15.54
N LEU A 289 -6.35 14.81 -16.73
CA LEU A 289 -5.80 14.33 -17.99
C LEU A 289 -5.22 15.46 -18.83
N LEU A 290 -4.06 15.20 -19.44
CA LEU A 290 -3.52 16.06 -20.49
C LEU A 290 -4.22 15.76 -21.81
N VAL A 291 -4.74 16.80 -22.46
CA VAL A 291 -5.26 16.68 -23.83
C VAL A 291 -4.17 17.06 -24.82
N ALA A 292 -3.56 16.04 -25.44
CA ALA A 292 -2.52 16.17 -26.45
C ALA A 292 -3.05 15.87 -27.86
N SER A 293 -2.38 16.38 -28.90
CA SER A 293 -2.84 16.31 -30.29
C SER A 293 -2.79 14.91 -30.91
N ASP A 294 -2.16 13.91 -30.29
CA ASP A 294 -2.05 12.53 -30.78
C ASP A 294 -3.01 11.54 -30.09
N ASP A 295 -3.80 11.98 -29.10
CA ASP A 295 -4.77 11.13 -28.43
C ASP A 295 -6.16 11.27 -29.05
N SER A 296 -6.54 10.28 -29.86
CA SER A 296 -7.85 10.24 -30.54
C SER A 296 -9.04 10.36 -29.60
N TYR A 297 -8.89 9.90 -28.35
CA TYR A 297 -9.90 10.00 -27.30
C TYR A 297 -10.04 11.44 -26.78
N CYS A 298 -8.92 12.13 -26.55
CA CYS A 298 -8.90 13.50 -26.04
C CYS A 298 -9.16 14.57 -27.13
N GLN A 299 -8.84 14.27 -28.40
CA GLN A 299 -9.05 15.19 -29.53
C GLN A 299 -10.51 15.62 -29.72
N LYS A 300 -11.48 14.76 -29.41
CA LYS A 300 -12.91 15.11 -29.49
C LYS A 300 -13.21 16.33 -28.60
N TYR A 301 -12.71 16.30 -27.37
CA TYR A 301 -12.91 17.37 -26.39
C TYR A 301 -12.12 18.64 -26.75
N ALA A 302 -10.88 18.50 -27.27
CA ALA A 302 -10.11 19.64 -27.76
C ALA A 302 -10.83 20.40 -28.90
N LYS A 303 -11.38 19.66 -29.88
CA LYS A 303 -12.08 20.25 -31.04
C LYS A 303 -13.42 20.90 -30.66
N GLU A 304 -14.13 20.30 -29.71
CA GLU A 304 -15.46 20.77 -29.29
C GLU A 304 -15.38 22.02 -28.40
N TYR A 305 -14.40 22.08 -27.48
CA TYR A 305 -14.36 23.12 -26.44
C TYR A 305 -13.27 24.19 -26.65
N LEU A 306 -12.21 23.91 -27.42
CA LEU A 306 -11.15 24.88 -27.75
C LEU A 306 -10.62 24.68 -29.20
N PRO A 307 -11.45 24.93 -30.23
CA PRO A 307 -11.09 24.69 -31.64
C PRO A 307 -9.90 25.55 -32.13
N ASN A 308 -9.61 26.66 -31.45
CA ASN A 308 -8.65 27.68 -31.91
C ASN A 308 -7.28 27.64 -31.20
N GLU A 309 -7.09 26.82 -30.17
CA GLU A 309 -5.80 26.74 -29.47
C GLU A 309 -4.76 26.01 -30.33
N PRO A 310 -3.63 26.61 -30.73
CA PRO A 310 -2.64 25.93 -31.54
C PRO A 310 -1.97 24.78 -30.77
N ASP A 311 -1.41 23.80 -31.50
CA ASP A 311 -0.56 22.80 -30.88
C ASP A 311 0.60 23.46 -30.13
N ALA A 312 0.98 22.86 -28.99
CA ALA A 312 1.88 23.49 -28.04
C ALA A 312 3.32 23.64 -28.53
N SER A 313 3.79 22.81 -29.46
CA SER A 313 5.14 22.90 -30.00
C SER A 313 5.32 22.11 -31.30
N SER A 314 6.21 22.58 -32.18
CA SER A 314 6.75 21.82 -33.31
C SER A 314 8.10 21.16 -32.98
N GLN A 315 8.57 21.28 -31.74
CA GLN A 315 9.83 20.69 -31.29
C GLN A 315 9.72 19.17 -31.24
N GLN A 316 10.78 18.49 -31.69
CA GLN A 316 10.97 17.06 -31.49
C GLN A 316 11.99 16.85 -30.38
N LEU A 317 11.51 16.68 -29.14
CA LEU A 317 12.34 16.22 -28.03
C LEU A 317 12.08 14.73 -27.78
N THR A 318 13.11 14.00 -27.38
CA THR A 318 12.96 12.62 -26.91
C THR A 318 12.29 12.59 -25.53
N ASP A 319 11.67 11.47 -25.17
CA ASP A 319 11.05 11.28 -23.87
C ASP A 319 12.03 11.57 -22.70
N GLU A 320 13.30 11.20 -22.85
CA GLU A 320 14.36 11.46 -21.87
C GLU A 320 14.65 12.97 -21.72
N GLN A 321 14.71 13.71 -22.83
CA GLN A 321 14.90 15.16 -22.81
C GLN A 321 13.72 15.88 -22.14
N VAL A 322 12.50 15.40 -22.38
CA VAL A 322 11.29 15.94 -21.76
C VAL A 322 11.30 15.72 -20.24
N LEU A 323 11.63 14.49 -19.80
CA LEU A 323 11.75 14.17 -18.38
C LEU A 323 12.84 15.00 -17.68
N ASN A 324 13.99 15.19 -18.34
CA ASN A 324 15.07 16.01 -17.80
C ASN A 324 14.66 17.49 -17.68
N SER A 325 13.91 18.03 -18.64
CA SER A 325 13.36 19.40 -18.57
C SER A 325 12.39 19.55 -17.40
N ALA A 326 11.44 18.62 -17.25
CA ALA A 326 10.50 18.63 -16.14
C ALA A 326 11.21 18.54 -14.77
N ARG A 327 12.28 17.73 -14.68
CA ARG A 327 13.12 17.60 -13.48
C ARG A 327 13.83 18.89 -13.09
N MET A 328 14.27 19.71 -14.04
CA MET A 328 14.90 21.00 -13.73
C MET A 328 14.00 21.95 -12.95
N TYR A 329 12.67 21.81 -13.10
CA TYR A 329 11.67 22.64 -12.42
C TYR A 329 11.02 21.94 -11.21
N GLY A 330 11.50 20.75 -10.83
CA GLY A 330 10.91 19.97 -9.74
C GLY A 330 9.55 19.36 -10.05
N CYS A 331 9.17 19.28 -11.34
CA CYS A 331 7.91 18.75 -11.82
C CYS A 331 8.10 17.36 -12.48
N ASP A 332 9.06 16.56 -12.01
CA ASP A 332 9.36 15.28 -12.63
C ASP A 332 8.25 14.24 -12.43
N GLY A 333 8.21 13.29 -13.36
CA GLY A 333 7.28 12.16 -13.34
C GLY A 333 8.02 10.84 -13.37
N TYR A 334 7.28 9.76 -13.14
CA TYR A 334 7.77 8.39 -13.17
C TYR A 334 6.86 7.53 -14.03
N LYS A 335 7.40 6.44 -14.59
CA LYS A 335 6.57 5.53 -15.39
C LYS A 335 5.66 4.79 -14.44
N THR A 336 4.37 4.84 -14.73
CA THR A 336 3.34 4.17 -13.93
C THR A 336 2.31 3.55 -14.86
N SER A 337 1.54 2.61 -14.34
CA SER A 337 0.42 2.03 -15.07
C SER A 337 -0.83 2.88 -14.84
N ARG A 338 -1.60 3.14 -15.90
CA ARG A 338 -2.96 3.69 -15.83
C ARG A 338 -3.87 2.95 -14.84
N LYS A 339 -3.57 1.68 -14.55
CA LYS A 339 -4.39 0.81 -13.69
C LYS A 339 -4.00 0.87 -12.20
N LEU A 340 -2.84 1.44 -11.86
CA LEU A 340 -2.39 1.49 -10.48
C LEU A 340 -3.21 2.55 -9.74
N LYS A 341 -4.06 2.10 -8.81
CA LYS A 341 -4.87 2.98 -7.97
C LYS A 341 -4.19 3.15 -6.62
N ASP A 342 -4.44 4.29 -5.99
CA ASP A 342 -4.05 4.47 -4.59
C ASP A 342 -4.76 3.45 -3.71
N TRP A 343 -4.03 2.96 -2.72
CA TRP A 343 -4.47 1.84 -1.90
C TRP A 343 -5.55 2.28 -0.92
N VAL A 344 -6.77 1.77 -1.09
CA VAL A 344 -7.85 1.94 -0.11
C VAL A 344 -7.54 1.11 1.13
N VAL A 345 -7.30 1.76 2.26
CA VAL A 345 -6.87 1.09 3.52
C VAL A 345 -7.98 0.96 4.56
N SER A 346 -9.05 1.74 4.50
CA SER A 346 -10.13 1.68 5.50
C SER A 346 -11.12 0.54 5.24
N ARG A 347 -11.59 -0.10 6.31
CA ARG A 347 -12.54 -1.22 6.31
C ARG A 347 -13.65 -0.97 7.33
N GLN A 348 -14.90 -1.31 6.98
CA GLN A 348 -16.07 -1.14 7.86
C GLN A 348 -16.25 -2.39 8.73
N ARG A 349 -15.18 -2.79 9.42
CA ARG A 349 -15.09 -4.03 10.18
C ARG A 349 -14.59 -3.76 11.59
N PHE A 350 -15.04 -4.55 12.53
CA PHE A 350 -14.62 -4.45 13.92
C PHE A 350 -13.18 -4.94 14.14
N TRP A 351 -12.85 -6.12 13.61
CA TRP A 351 -11.59 -6.79 13.93
C TRP A 351 -10.43 -6.33 13.04
N GLY A 352 -9.85 -5.20 13.37
CA GLY A 352 -8.68 -4.62 12.69
C GLY A 352 -8.10 -3.45 13.48
N THR A 353 -6.96 -2.92 13.04
CA THR A 353 -6.32 -1.78 13.72
C THR A 353 -7.21 -0.51 13.63
N PRO A 354 -7.65 0.10 14.75
CA PRO A 354 -8.41 1.35 14.70
C PRO A 354 -7.61 2.47 14.03
N ILE A 355 -8.21 3.19 13.08
CA ILE A 355 -7.56 4.34 12.44
C ILE A 355 -7.44 5.47 13.47
N PRO A 356 -6.24 6.01 13.76
CA PRO A 356 -6.01 6.95 14.86
C PRO A 356 -6.36 8.40 14.46
N VAL A 357 -7.61 8.62 14.02
CA VAL A 357 -8.15 9.93 13.62
C VAL A 357 -9.45 10.22 14.35
N ILE A 358 -9.67 11.49 14.70
CA ILE A 358 -10.88 12.02 15.34
C ILE A 358 -11.54 13.01 14.38
N HIS A 359 -12.84 12.86 14.15
CA HIS A 359 -13.65 13.77 13.35
C HIS A 359 -14.34 14.79 14.26
N CYS A 360 -13.95 16.06 14.09
CA CYS A 360 -14.54 17.19 14.78
C CYS A 360 -15.29 18.09 13.79
N SER A 361 -16.50 18.54 14.14
CA SER A 361 -17.29 19.44 13.30
C SER A 361 -16.61 20.80 13.05
N ARG A 362 -15.77 21.26 14.00
CA ARG A 362 -15.04 22.54 13.90
C ARG A 362 -13.66 22.40 13.26
N CYS A 363 -12.92 21.34 13.59
CA CYS A 363 -11.52 21.17 13.19
C CYS A 363 -11.33 20.21 12.00
N GLY A 364 -12.37 19.50 11.58
CA GLY A 364 -12.27 18.45 10.56
C GLY A 364 -11.67 17.16 11.12
N ALA A 365 -10.92 16.44 10.28
CA ALA A 365 -10.21 15.23 10.67
C ALA A 365 -8.89 15.59 11.36
N VAL A 366 -8.75 15.21 12.63
CA VAL A 366 -7.60 15.54 13.48
C VAL A 366 -6.91 14.24 13.91
N PRO A 367 -5.57 14.13 13.80
CA PRO A 367 -4.87 12.95 14.29
C PRO A 367 -4.97 12.83 15.80
N VAL A 368 -5.07 11.60 16.30
CA VAL A 368 -4.91 11.31 17.72
C VAL A 368 -3.47 11.66 18.15
N PRO A 369 -3.26 12.30 19.32
CA PRO A 369 -1.91 12.56 19.84
C PRO A 369 -1.11 11.26 20.01
N GLU A 370 0.17 11.25 19.63
CA GLU A 370 1.01 10.03 19.69
C GLU A 370 1.12 9.44 21.11
N ALA A 371 1.04 10.28 22.13
CA ALA A 371 1.06 9.88 23.55
C ALA A 371 -0.21 9.10 23.97
N GLU A 372 -1.30 9.19 23.22
CA GLU A 372 -2.55 8.47 23.47
C GLU A 372 -2.61 7.13 22.72
N LEU A 373 -1.58 6.79 21.94
CA LEU A 373 -1.51 5.48 21.28
C LEU A 373 -1.10 4.37 22.26
N PRO A 374 -1.68 3.16 22.15
CA PRO A 374 -2.64 2.76 21.12
C PRO A 374 -4.09 3.15 21.43
N ILE A 375 -4.86 3.43 20.37
CA ILE A 375 -6.32 3.36 20.46
C ILE A 375 -6.72 1.89 20.41
N THR A 376 -7.16 1.34 21.53
CA THR A 376 -7.53 -0.07 21.66
C THR A 376 -8.95 -0.33 21.16
N LEU A 377 -9.20 -1.55 20.68
CA LEU A 377 -10.56 -2.01 20.36
C LEU A 377 -11.41 -2.09 21.65
N PRO A 378 -12.71 -1.77 21.58
CA PRO A 378 -13.62 -1.97 22.70
C PRO A 378 -13.94 -3.47 22.90
N ASP A 379 -14.29 -3.85 24.13
CA ASP A 379 -14.68 -5.21 24.45
C ASP A 379 -16.04 -5.58 23.83
N VAL A 380 -16.14 -6.80 23.29
CA VAL A 380 -17.39 -7.35 22.75
C VAL A 380 -18.01 -8.27 23.79
N ASN A 381 -18.99 -7.73 24.52
CA ASN A 381 -19.71 -8.44 25.58
C ASN A 381 -21.07 -9.00 25.14
N ASP A 382 -21.54 -8.64 23.93
CA ASP A 382 -22.81 -9.09 23.38
C ASP A 382 -22.60 -10.22 22.36
N GLU A 383 -22.97 -11.44 22.74
CA GLU A 383 -22.89 -12.62 21.87
C GLU A 383 -23.72 -12.46 20.57
N ALA A 384 -24.78 -11.65 20.58
CA ALA A 384 -25.56 -11.38 19.38
C ALA A 384 -24.73 -10.63 18.33
N MET A 385 -23.80 -9.78 18.74
CA MET A 385 -22.88 -9.08 17.82
C MET A 385 -21.96 -10.06 17.11
N CYS A 386 -21.47 -11.09 17.80
CA CYS A 386 -20.60 -12.13 17.22
C CYS A 386 -21.26 -12.94 16.09
N SER A 387 -22.59 -12.88 15.96
CA SER A 387 -23.36 -13.62 14.95
C SER A 387 -23.61 -12.85 13.64
N ARG A 388 -23.26 -11.55 13.58
CA ARG A 388 -23.48 -10.69 12.40
C ARG A 388 -22.23 -9.89 12.05
N ASN A 389 -22.24 -9.22 10.89
CA ASN A 389 -21.24 -8.19 10.60
C ASN A 389 -21.52 -6.97 11.49
N PHE A 390 -20.48 -6.43 12.08
CA PHE A 390 -20.51 -5.20 12.88
C PHE A 390 -19.18 -4.46 12.77
N SER A 391 -19.17 -3.20 13.20
CA SER A 391 -18.04 -2.29 13.12
C SER A 391 -17.85 -1.53 14.44
N LEU A 392 -16.90 -0.60 14.48
CA LEU A 392 -16.73 0.30 15.63
C LEU A 392 -17.86 1.34 15.75
N ARG A 393 -18.71 1.49 14.72
CA ARG A 393 -19.83 2.45 14.72
C ARG A 393 -20.88 2.16 15.79
N GLU A 394 -21.04 0.88 16.12
CA GLU A 394 -21.97 0.39 17.13
C GLU A 394 -21.54 0.73 18.57
N PHE A 395 -20.27 1.06 18.82
CA PHE A 395 -19.76 1.32 20.16
C PHE A 395 -19.80 2.83 20.49
N ILE A 396 -20.96 3.29 20.99
CA ILE A 396 -21.22 4.71 21.25
C ILE A 396 -20.24 5.31 22.26
N ASP A 397 -20.01 4.64 23.38
CA ASP A 397 -19.13 5.14 24.44
C ASP A 397 -17.66 5.18 24.00
N TRP A 398 -17.25 4.23 23.15
CA TRP A 398 -15.89 4.18 22.62
C TRP A 398 -15.64 5.28 21.59
N LYS A 399 -16.61 5.54 20.70
CA LYS A 399 -16.43 6.50 19.61
C LYS A 399 -16.53 7.96 20.06
N GLN A 400 -17.29 8.25 21.12
CA GLN A 400 -17.46 9.63 21.61
C GLN A 400 -16.24 10.10 22.39
N VAL A 401 -15.59 11.16 21.91
CA VAL A 401 -14.37 11.72 22.51
C VAL A 401 -14.35 13.25 22.44
N ARG A 402 -13.34 13.87 23.05
CA ARG A 402 -13.05 15.29 22.90
C ARG A 402 -12.04 15.50 21.78
N CYS A 403 -12.25 16.54 20.97
CA CYS A 403 -11.27 16.95 19.97
C CYS A 403 -9.97 17.39 20.66
N PRO A 404 -8.80 16.87 20.31
CA PRO A 404 -7.54 17.25 20.94
C PRO A 404 -7.11 18.69 20.61
N THR A 405 -7.67 19.30 19.55
CA THR A 405 -7.36 20.68 19.14
C THR A 405 -8.24 21.72 19.83
N CYS A 406 -9.56 21.52 19.85
CA CYS A 406 -10.50 22.53 20.35
C CYS A 406 -11.28 22.10 21.60
N PHE A 407 -11.07 20.88 22.10
CA PHE A 407 -11.76 20.27 23.25
C PHE A 407 -13.29 20.17 23.11
N GLY A 408 -13.83 20.45 21.92
CA GLY A 408 -15.24 20.23 21.57
C GLY A 408 -15.60 18.74 21.48
N GLN A 409 -16.88 18.44 21.38
CA GLN A 409 -17.36 17.07 21.12
C GLN A 409 -16.91 16.61 19.73
N ALA A 410 -16.42 15.38 19.64
CA ALA A 410 -15.93 14.76 18.43
C ALA A 410 -16.15 13.25 18.46
N GLU A 411 -15.93 12.59 17.33
CA GLU A 411 -16.04 11.14 17.21
C GLU A 411 -14.75 10.53 16.66
N ARG A 412 -14.33 9.37 17.18
CA ARG A 412 -13.24 8.59 16.60
C ARG A 412 -13.63 8.11 15.19
N GLU A 413 -12.63 7.92 14.33
CA GLU A 413 -12.80 7.12 13.13
C GLU A 413 -13.26 5.71 13.51
N THR A 414 -14.27 5.22 12.79
CA THR A 414 -14.95 3.95 13.08
C THR A 414 -14.58 2.85 12.09
N ASP A 415 -13.86 3.22 11.04
CA ASP A 415 -13.26 2.26 10.12
C ASP A 415 -11.91 1.78 10.71
N THR A 416 -11.56 0.52 10.41
CA THR A 416 -10.28 -0.10 10.77
C THR A 416 -9.35 -0.17 9.56
N LEU A 417 -8.04 -0.32 9.78
CA LEU A 417 -7.09 -0.57 8.70
C LEU A 417 -7.21 -2.01 8.20
N ASP A 418 -7.00 -2.18 6.90
CA ASP A 418 -6.93 -3.48 6.24
C ASP A 418 -5.75 -4.32 6.76
N THR A 419 -5.92 -5.64 6.79
CA THR A 419 -4.90 -6.59 7.25
C THR A 419 -3.57 -6.48 6.49
N PHE A 420 -3.60 -6.07 5.22
CA PHE A 420 -2.38 -5.86 4.44
C PHE A 420 -1.56 -4.66 4.94
N PHE A 421 -2.18 -3.75 5.70
CA PHE A 421 -1.45 -2.69 6.41
C PHE A 421 -0.63 -3.25 7.57
N ASP A 422 -1.18 -4.21 8.31
CA ASP A 422 -0.41 -4.88 9.36
C ASP A 422 0.71 -5.75 8.75
N SER A 423 0.42 -6.45 7.65
CA SER A 423 1.37 -7.36 7.00
C SER A 423 2.41 -6.68 6.10
N SER A 424 2.38 -5.36 5.93
CA SER A 424 3.33 -4.67 5.03
C SER A 424 4.64 -4.25 5.72
N TRP A 425 4.77 -4.43 7.05
CA TRP A 425 5.96 -4.02 7.80
C TRP A 425 6.41 -5.00 8.91
N TYR A 426 5.70 -6.11 9.13
CA TYR A 426 5.98 -7.05 10.24
C TYR A 426 7.40 -7.64 10.24
N TYR A 427 8.02 -7.76 9.05
CA TYR A 427 9.40 -8.26 8.92
C TYR A 427 10.42 -7.31 9.58
N LEU A 428 10.15 -6.00 9.62
CA LEU A 428 10.95 -5.04 10.41
C LEU A 428 10.71 -5.26 11.90
N ARG A 429 9.45 -5.51 12.30
CA ARG A 429 9.10 -5.69 13.71
C ARG A 429 9.74 -6.94 14.30
N PHE A 430 9.96 -8.01 13.53
CA PHE A 430 10.67 -9.19 14.03
C PHE A 430 12.09 -8.89 14.54
N LEU A 431 12.77 -7.90 13.95
CA LEU A 431 14.11 -7.50 14.37
C LEU A 431 14.13 -6.91 15.77
N ASP A 432 13.01 -6.32 16.20
CA ASP A 432 12.93 -5.54 17.43
C ASP A 432 11.52 -5.56 18.04
N SER A 433 10.99 -6.78 18.20
CA SER A 433 9.60 -7.06 18.52
C SER A 433 9.12 -6.51 19.87
N ARG A 434 10.05 -6.22 20.78
CA ARG A 434 9.80 -5.75 22.15
C ARG A 434 10.05 -4.26 22.35
N ASN A 435 10.42 -3.52 21.29
CA ASN A 435 10.69 -2.09 21.41
C ASN A 435 9.40 -1.30 21.70
N GLY A 436 9.40 -0.57 22.81
CA GLY A 436 8.29 0.29 23.26
C GLY A 436 8.39 1.75 22.81
N SER A 437 9.52 2.13 22.18
CA SER A 437 9.82 3.51 21.75
C SER A 437 9.72 3.70 20.23
N PHE A 438 10.03 2.66 19.44
CA PHE A 438 9.94 2.69 17.98
C PHE A 438 9.37 1.38 17.41
N PRO A 439 8.84 1.40 16.17
CA PRO A 439 8.43 0.18 15.48
C PRO A 439 9.59 -0.81 15.31
N CYS A 440 10.78 -0.30 14.98
CA CYS A 440 12.03 -1.03 14.92
C CYS A 440 13.20 -0.05 15.04
N ASP A 441 14.22 -0.37 15.83
CA ASP A 441 15.44 0.42 15.87
C ASP A 441 16.17 0.41 14.51
N VAL A 442 16.55 1.61 14.05
CA VAL A 442 17.16 1.83 12.73
C VAL A 442 18.50 1.11 12.58
N ASN A 443 19.27 0.91 13.65
CA ASN A 443 20.51 0.15 13.60
C ASN A 443 20.26 -1.34 13.42
N PHE A 444 19.22 -1.88 14.07
CA PHE A 444 18.78 -3.26 13.83
C PHE A 444 18.30 -3.43 12.39
N ALA A 445 17.43 -2.54 11.91
CA ALA A 445 16.98 -2.55 10.51
C ALA A 445 18.18 -2.49 9.54
N ASN A 446 19.12 -1.55 9.72
CA ASN A 446 20.29 -1.42 8.85
C ASN A 446 21.26 -2.61 8.93
N LYS A 447 21.36 -3.26 10.10
CA LYS A 447 22.23 -4.41 10.30
C LYS A 447 21.68 -5.65 9.60
N TYR A 448 20.37 -5.88 9.72
CA TYR A 448 19.76 -7.15 9.35
C TYR A 448 18.93 -7.09 8.05
N MET A 449 18.51 -5.92 7.58
CA MET A 449 17.83 -5.81 6.28
C MET A 449 18.83 -5.64 5.13
N PRO A 450 18.48 -6.10 3.90
CA PRO A 450 17.19 -6.71 3.53
C PRO A 450 17.04 -8.18 3.94
N VAL A 451 15.80 -8.66 3.93
CA VAL A 451 15.45 -10.08 4.01
C VAL A 451 16.12 -10.85 2.87
N ASP A 452 17.01 -11.79 3.19
CA ASP A 452 17.76 -12.52 2.15
C ASP A 452 16.93 -13.63 1.47
N VAL A 453 16.01 -14.26 2.20
CA VAL A 453 15.10 -15.29 1.67
C VAL A 453 13.68 -15.01 2.16
N TYR A 454 12.71 -14.99 1.25
CA TYR A 454 11.30 -14.85 1.59
C TYR A 454 10.55 -16.01 0.94
N ILE A 455 9.86 -16.81 1.76
CA ILE A 455 9.16 -18.01 1.30
C ILE A 455 7.66 -17.79 1.50
N GLY A 456 6.95 -17.57 0.40
CA GLY A 456 5.51 -17.35 0.39
C GLY A 456 4.84 -18.06 -0.79
N GLY A 457 3.53 -18.23 -0.67
CA GLY A 457 2.72 -18.76 -1.77
C GLY A 457 2.65 -17.79 -2.94
N LYS A 458 2.60 -18.31 -4.17
CA LYS A 458 2.53 -17.51 -5.41
C LYS A 458 1.33 -16.55 -5.41
N GLU A 459 0.26 -16.89 -4.72
CA GLU A 459 -0.96 -16.07 -4.63
C GLU A 459 -0.72 -14.68 -4.02
N HIS A 460 0.37 -14.49 -3.27
CA HIS A 460 0.70 -13.21 -2.62
C HIS A 460 1.53 -12.27 -3.50
N GLY A 461 1.95 -12.70 -4.70
CA GLY A 461 2.88 -11.95 -5.54
C GLY A 461 2.38 -10.59 -6.05
N ILE A 462 1.06 -10.39 -6.12
CA ILE A 462 0.43 -9.10 -6.53
C ILE A 462 -0.13 -8.34 -5.31
N GLN A 463 -0.66 -9.05 -4.32
CA GLN A 463 -1.33 -8.43 -3.16
C GLN A 463 -0.32 -7.99 -2.09
N SER A 464 0.40 -8.93 -1.47
CA SER A 464 1.28 -8.64 -0.34
C SER A 464 2.59 -7.99 -0.82
N CYS A 465 3.23 -8.57 -1.85
CA CYS A 465 4.56 -8.12 -2.29
C CYS A 465 4.56 -6.68 -2.86
N SER A 466 3.50 -6.27 -3.57
CA SER A 466 3.38 -4.92 -4.12
C SER A 466 3.11 -3.86 -3.04
N LEU A 467 2.42 -4.24 -1.96
CA LEU A 467 2.13 -3.35 -0.81
C LEU A 467 3.30 -3.27 0.18
N GLU A 468 4.03 -4.37 0.39
CA GLU A 468 5.27 -4.43 1.19
C GLU A 468 6.35 -3.49 0.63
N ALA A 469 6.46 -3.38 -0.70
CA ALA A 469 7.39 -2.47 -1.36
C ALA A 469 7.10 -0.97 -1.06
N CYS A 470 5.84 -0.61 -0.82
CA CYS A 470 5.45 0.78 -0.56
C CYS A 470 5.84 1.25 0.86
N ILE A 471 5.85 0.36 1.86
CA ILE A 471 6.24 0.71 3.23
C ILE A 471 7.77 0.70 3.41
N LEU A 472 8.50 -0.18 2.70
CA LEU A 472 9.97 -0.19 2.70
C LEU A 472 10.63 1.11 2.19
N LEU A 473 9.88 1.96 1.49
CA LEU A 473 10.35 3.24 0.96
C LEU A 473 10.24 4.39 1.98
N PHE A 474 9.63 4.13 3.15
CA PHE A 474 9.61 5.00 4.33
C PHE A 474 10.67 4.58 5.33
#